data_AF-A0A077Z921-F1
#
_entry.id   AF-A0A077Z921-F1
#
_cell.length_a   1.000
_cell.length_b   1.000
_cell.length_c   1.000
_cell.angle_alpha   90.00
_cell.angle_beta   90.00
_cell.angle_gamma   90.00
#
_symmetry.space_group_name_H-M   'P 1'
#
loop_
_entity.id
_entity.type
_entity.pdbx_description
1 polymer ?
#
loop_
_entity_poly.entity_id
_entity_poly.type
_entity_poly.pdbx_seq_one_letter_code
_entity_poly.pdbx_strand_id
1 'polypeptide(L)'
;MEQKSLIALLVLIAIVSTLSPNFFTINNLFNILQQTSVNAIMAVGMTLVILTSGIDLSVGSLLALTGAVAASIVGIEVNALVAVAA
;
A
#
# COMPACT_ATOMS: atom_id res chain seq x y z
N MET A 1 17.27 -18.94 13.41
CA MET A 1 16.32 -17.89 13.88
C MET A 1 16.39 -16.60 13.04
N GLU A 2 17.05 -16.58 11.88
CA GLU A 2 17.21 -15.38 11.03
C GLU A 2 15.87 -14.83 10.48
N GLN A 3 14.91 -15.70 10.17
CA GLN A 3 13.64 -15.34 9.53
C GLN A 3 12.48 -15.16 10.53
N LYS A 4 12.73 -14.49 11.66
CA LYS A 4 11.68 -14.29 12.69
C LYS A 4 10.45 -13.59 12.12
N SER A 5 10.65 -12.63 11.22
CA SER A 5 9.57 -11.90 10.54
C SER A 5 8.70 -12.81 9.68
N LEU A 6 9.30 -13.72 8.90
CA LEU A 6 8.53 -14.67 8.09
C LEU A 6 7.79 -15.69 8.95
N ILE A 7 8.42 -16.20 10.01
CA ILE A 7 7.75 -17.11 10.95
C ILE A 7 6.57 -16.39 11.62
N ALA A 8 6.77 -15.14 12.08
CA ALA A 8 5.71 -14.33 12.68
C ALA A 8 4.58 -14.06 11.67
N LEU A 9 4.90 -13.77 10.41
CA LEU A 9 3.91 -13.59 9.34
C LEU A 9 3.11 -14.87 9.10
N LEU A 10 3.77 -16.03 9.00
CA LEU A 10 3.08 -17.32 8.80
C LEU A 10 2.14 -17.67 9.97
N VAL A 11 2.60 -17.45 11.20
CA VAL A 11 1.77 -17.63 12.41
C VAL A 11 0.58 -16.67 12.39
N LEU A 12 0.80 -15.40 12.05
CA LEU A 12 -0.26 -14.40 11.95
C LEU A 12 -1.30 -14.80 10.89
N ILE A 13 -0.86 -15.25 9.71
CA ILE A 13 -1.74 -15.73 8.65
C ILE A 13 -2.57 -16.92 9.14
N ALA A 14 -1.95 -17.89 9.82
CA ALA A 14 -2.66 -19.05 10.37
C ALA A 14 -3.74 -18.63 11.40
N ILE A 15 -3.41 -17.72 12.32
CA ILE A 15 -4.36 -17.23 13.31
C ILE A 15 -5.50 -16.45 12.64
N VAL A 16 -5.18 -15.46 11.81
CA VAL A 16 -6.20 -14.59 11.19
C VAL A 16 -7.09 -15.38 10.23
N SER A 17 -6.56 -16.35 9.49
CA SER A 17 -7.38 -17.19 8.62
C SER A 17 -8.37 -18.09 9.37
N THR A 18 -8.05 -18.51 10.60
CA THR A 18 -9.00 -19.26 11.44
C THR A 18 -10.05 -18.38 12.11
N LEU A 19 -9.70 -17.13 12.43
CA LEU A 19 -10.61 -16.17 13.06
C LEU A 19 -11.50 -15.42 12.06
N SER A 20 -11.07 -15.31 10.81
CA SER A 20 -11.77 -14.57 9.75
C SER A 20 -12.07 -15.48 8.56
N PRO A 21 -13.34 -15.90 8.39
CA PRO A 21 -13.77 -16.68 7.22
C PRO A 21 -13.50 -15.97 5.89
N ASN A 22 -13.44 -14.64 5.91
CA ASN A 22 -13.24 -13.82 4.71
C ASN A 22 -11.78 -13.65 4.31
N PHE A 23 -10.82 -14.12 5.12
CA PHE A 23 -9.40 -13.88 4.93
C PHE A 23 -8.89 -14.39 3.57
N PHE A 24 -9.26 -15.62 3.20
CA PHE A 24 -8.88 -16.26 1.93
C PHE A 24 -9.85 -15.99 0.78
N THR A 25 -10.76 -15.02 0.91
CA THR A 25 -11.58 -14.62 -0.24
C THR A 25 -10.72 -13.93 -1.29
N ILE A 26 -11.03 -14.16 -2.56
CA ILE A 26 -10.31 -13.55 -3.69
C ILE A 26 -10.30 -12.02 -3.59
N ASN A 27 -11.42 -11.42 -3.20
CA ASN A 27 -11.53 -9.97 -2.99
C ASN A 27 -10.58 -9.47 -1.91
N ASN A 28 -10.52 -10.15 -0.76
CA ASN A 28 -9.60 -9.76 0.30
C ASN A 28 -8.13 -9.94 -0.11
N LEU A 29 -7.81 -11.00 -0.85
CA LEU A 29 -6.46 -11.20 -1.37
C LEU A 29 -6.05 -10.08 -2.34
N PHE A 30 -6.92 -9.70 -3.29
CA PHE A 30 -6.66 -8.55 -4.17
C PHE A 30 -6.52 -7.25 -3.40
N ASN A 31 -7.32 -7.03 -2.35
CA ASN A 31 -7.17 -5.85 -1.49
C ASN A 31 -5.80 -5.82 -0.81
N ILE A 32 -5.34 -6.95 -0.25
CA ILE A 32 -4.00 -7.05 0.37
C ILE A 32 -2.89 -6.78 -0.67
N LEU A 33 -3.00 -7.38 -1.85
CA LEU A 33 -2.04 -7.20 -2.93
C LEU A 33 -2.01 -5.74 -3.43
N GLN A 34 -3.17 -5.11 -3.57
CA GLN A 34 -3.28 -3.70 -3.99
C GLN A 34 -2.65 -2.77 -2.96
N GLN A 35 -2.95 -2.95 -1.67
CA GLN A 35 -2.35 -2.15 -0.58
C GLN A 35 -0.83 -2.33 -0.50
N THR A 36 -0.36 -3.57 -0.65
CA THR A 36 1.08 -3.87 -0.66
C THR A 36 1.78 -3.26 -1.89
N SER A 37 1.09 -3.23 -3.04
CA SER A 37 1.62 -2.65 -4.27
C SER A 37 1.91 -1.15 -4.13
N VAL A 38 1.06 -0.39 -3.41
CA VAL A 38 1.31 1.03 -3.12
C VAL A 38 2.62 1.21 -2.36
N ASN A 39 2.83 0.44 -1.29
CA ASN A 39 4.08 0.46 -0.52
C ASN A 39 5.29 0.02 -1.36
N ALA A 40 5.13 -0.98 -2.22
CA ALA A 40 6.21 -1.46 -3.10
C ALA A 40 6.65 -0.38 -4.09
N ILE A 41 5.70 0.34 -4.71
CA ILE A 41 5.99 1.44 -5.63
C ILE A 41 6.71 2.59 -4.89
N MET A 42 6.20 2.97 -3.71
CA MET A 42 6.86 3.99 -2.88
C MET A 42 8.28 3.58 -2.48
N ALA A 43 8.49 2.31 -2.12
CA ALA A 43 9.80 1.80 -1.74
C ALA A 43 10.83 1.97 -2.86
N VAL A 44 10.44 1.78 -4.13
CA VAL A 44 11.32 2.04 -5.28
C VAL A 44 11.78 3.50 -5.30
N GLY A 45 10.87 4.46 -5.16
CA GLY A 45 11.24 5.88 -5.10
C GLY A 45 12.14 6.20 -3.90
N MET A 46 11.78 5.69 -2.72
CA MET A 46 12.55 5.87 -1.49
C MET A 46 13.95 5.25 -1.54
N THR A 47 14.17 4.18 -2.31
CA THR A 47 15.51 3.62 -2.48
C THR A 47 16.48 4.62 -3.09
N LEU A 48 16.05 5.39 -4.10
CA LEU A 48 16.87 6.43 -4.72
C LEU A 48 17.15 7.58 -3.74
N VAL A 49 16.13 8.00 -2.99
CA VAL A 49 16.28 9.03 -1.95
C VAL A 49 17.33 8.62 -0.92
N ILE A 50 17.26 7.39 -0.41
CA ILE A 50 18.22 6.86 0.57
C ILE A 50 19.63 6.81 -0.02
N LEU A 51 19.79 6.38 -1.28
CA LEU A 51 21.09 6.35 -1.95
C LEU A 51 21.72 7.75 -2.08
N THR A 52 20.90 8.79 -2.26
CA THR A 52 21.36 10.19 -2.25
C THR A 52 21.58 10.77 -0.84
N SER A 53 21.57 9.92 0.21
CA SER A 53 21.64 10.33 1.62
C SER A 53 20.50 11.26 2.07
N GLY A 54 19.37 11.22 1.37
CA GLY A 54 18.14 11.90 1.76
C GLY A 54 17.30 11.05 2.70
N ILE A 55 16.54 11.70 3.59
CA ILE A 55 15.49 11.06 4.38
C ILE A 55 14.18 11.75 4.02
N ASP A 56 13.45 11.21 3.04
CA ASP A 56 12.10 11.69 2.72
C ASP A 56 11.08 11.09 3.69
N LEU A 57 10.82 11.82 4.78
CA LEU A 57 9.76 11.48 5.74
C LEU A 57 8.35 11.90 5.24
N SER A 58 8.26 12.62 4.13
CA SER A 58 7.01 13.20 3.64
C SER A 58 6.20 12.28 2.73
N VAL A 59 6.79 11.17 2.24
CA VAL A 59 6.17 10.27 1.25
C VAL A 59 4.76 9.79 1.63
N GLY A 60 4.52 9.50 2.91
CA GLY A 60 3.18 9.11 3.40
C GLY A 60 2.17 10.25 3.36
N SER A 61 2.57 11.46 3.74
CA SER A 61 1.73 12.66 3.66
C SER A 61 1.45 13.06 2.21
N LEU A 62 2.44 12.90 1.32
CA LEU A 62 2.29 13.15 -0.11
C LEU A 62 1.29 12.17 -0.74
N LEU A 63 1.42 10.87 -0.44
CA LEU A 63 0.45 9.86 -0.87
C LEU A 63 -0.96 10.17 -0.37
N ALA A 64 -1.11 10.56 0.89
CA ALA A 64 -2.41 10.90 1.46
C ALA A 64 -3.04 12.11 0.76
N LEU A 65 -2.25 13.16 0.51
CA LEU A 65 -2.72 14.36 -0.18
C LEU A 65 -3.11 14.07 -1.63
N THR A 66 -2.24 13.43 -2.41
CA THR A 66 -2.52 13.11 -3.82
C THR A 66 -3.68 12.14 -3.95
N GLY A 67 -3.77 11.14 -3.06
CA GLY A 67 -4.91 10.23 -2.99
C GLY A 67 -6.22 10.95 -2.67
N ALA A 68 -6.22 11.90 -1.71
CA ALA A 68 -7.40 12.68 -1.37
C ALA A 68 -7.82 13.62 -2.52
N VAL A 69 -6.86 14.27 -3.19
CA VAL A 69 -7.13 15.12 -4.36
C VAL A 69 -7.70 14.29 -5.50
N ALA A 70 -7.08 13.17 -5.86
CA ALA A 70 -7.56 12.28 -6.91
C ALA A 70 -8.97 11.74 -6.59
N ALA A 71 -9.22 11.30 -5.34
CA ALA A 71 -10.54 10.87 -4.90
C ALA A 71 -11.58 11.99 -4.96
N SER A 72 -11.20 13.23 -4.62
CA SER A 72 -12.08 14.40 -4.69
C SER A 72 -12.44 14.74 -6.14
N ILE A 73 -11.48 14.64 -7.07
CA ILE A 73 -11.70 14.86 -8.50
C ILE A 73 -12.62 13.77 -9.07
N VAL A 74 -12.39 12.50 -8.75
CA VAL A 74 -13.31 11.41 -9.15
C VAL A 74 -14.70 11.60 -8.51
N GLY A 75 -14.76 12.13 -7.28
CA GLY A 75 -16.00 12.43 -6.57
C GLY A 75 -16.86 13.52 -7.22
N ILE A 76 -16.26 14.42 -8.01
CA ILE A 76 -16.98 15.41 -8.83
C ILE A 76 -17.25 14.91 -10.26
N GLU A 77 -17.28 13.59 -10.45
CA GLU A 77 -17.56 12.88 -11.71
C GLU A 77 -16.58 13.17 -12.85
N VAL A 78 -15.39 13.67 -12.53
CA VAL A 78 -14.32 13.84 -13.51
C VAL A 78 -13.69 12.49 -13.85
N ASN A 79 -13.36 12.29 -15.12
CA ASN A 79 -12.74 11.07 -15.63
C ASN A 79 -11.48 10.69 -14.82
N ALA A 80 -11.36 9.41 -14.49
CA ALA A 80 -10.24 8.88 -13.71
C ALA A 80 -8.86 9.19 -14.33
N LEU A 81 -8.77 9.25 -15.66
CA LEU A 81 -7.54 9.64 -16.37
C LEU A 81 -7.09 11.06 -16.02
N VAL A 82 -8.05 11.99 -15.91
CA VAL A 82 -7.76 13.38 -15.52
C VAL A 82 -7.40 13.44 -14.05
N ALA A 83 -8.08 12.66 -13.19
CA ALA A 83 -7.77 12.58 -11.77
C ALA A 83 -6.37 12.01 -11.48
N VAL A 84 -5.89 11.07 -12.28
CA VAL A 84 -4.54 10.49 -12.16
C VAL A 84 -3.46 11.44 -12.68
N ALA A 85 -3.82 12.33 -13.62
CA ALA A 85 -2.89 13.30 -14.20
C ALA A 85 -2.74 14.60 -13.38
N ALA A 86 -3.62 14.84 -12.42
CA ALA A 86 -3.63 16.01 -11.52
C ALA A 86 -2.75 15.77 -10.28
#